data_AF-A0A2S2PIV2-F1
#
_entry.id   AF-A0A2S2PIV2-F1
#
_cell.length_a   1.000
_cell.length_b   1.000
_cell.length_c   1.000
_cell.angle_alpha   90.00
_cell.angle_beta   90.00
_cell.angle_gamma   90.00
#
_symmetry.space_group_name_H-M   'P 1'
#
loop_
_entity.id
_entity.type
_entity.pdbx_description
1 polymer ?
#
loop_
_entity_poly.entity_id
_entity_poly.type
_entity_poly.pdbx_seq_one_letter_code
_entity_poly.pdbx_strand_id
1 'polypeptide(L)'
;MRNYASKLTTLARNSSYPLRVRKFILSNIKRFRCDVQMAALHWRKEINTTKTQKIKGLRSDLINAPYHRLGYHSNCRSYFCDRSKQIQLNLVPEAETSGMMREIVNIASRLVTNAESLLENKTSNICEQFNSVINKHIAGKRLNFSSRGNYNTRVEAAIVSFNSKQYLRQIHKTLTKCSPGKMHIYV
;
A
#
# COMPACT_ATOMS: atom_id res chain seq x y z
N MET A 1 2.54 3.34 1.56
CA MET A 1 3.20 2.86 0.32
C MET A 1 2.63 3.42 -0.99
N ARG A 2 1.32 3.72 -1.13
CA ARG A 2 0.72 4.22 -2.40
C ARG A 2 1.45 5.44 -3.01
N ASN A 3 2.02 6.31 -2.18
CA ASN A 3 2.74 7.51 -2.64
C ASN A 3 4.16 7.26 -3.17
N TYR A 4 4.78 6.13 -2.85
CA TYR A 4 6.16 5.85 -3.29
C TYR A 4 6.21 5.56 -4.80
N ALA A 5 5.39 4.61 -5.25
CA ALA A 5 5.29 4.25 -6.66
C ALA A 5 4.77 5.41 -7.53
N SER A 6 3.80 6.19 -7.04
CA SER A 6 3.30 7.34 -7.80
C SER A 6 4.39 8.41 -7.97
N LYS A 7 5.14 8.75 -6.91
CA LYS A 7 6.26 9.71 -6.99
C LYS A 7 7.37 9.25 -7.93
N LEU A 8 7.76 7.98 -7.88
CA LEU A 8 8.73 7.42 -8.83
C LEU A 8 8.22 7.46 -10.27
N THR A 9 6.93 7.19 -10.48
CA THR A 9 6.30 7.30 -11.80
C THR A 9 6.35 8.73 -12.33
N THR A 10 6.05 9.72 -11.48
CA THR A 10 6.15 11.14 -11.84
C THR A 10 7.59 11.52 -12.18
N LEU A 11 8.56 11.10 -11.36
CA LEU A 11 9.99 11.36 -11.62
C LEU A 11 10.43 10.76 -12.97
N ALA A 12 10.06 9.52 -13.26
CA ALA A 12 10.43 8.85 -14.50
C ALA A 12 9.74 9.41 -15.74
N ARG A 13 8.67 10.21 -15.59
CA ARG A 13 8.04 10.91 -16.70
C ARG A 13 8.79 12.18 -17.12
N ASN A 14 9.58 12.79 -16.23
CA ASN A 14 10.35 13.98 -16.55
C ASN A 14 11.39 13.71 -17.64
N SER A 15 11.31 14.45 -18.76
CA SER A 15 12.19 14.30 -19.92
C SER A 15 13.62 14.78 -19.72
N SER A 16 13.90 15.52 -18.64
CA SER A 16 15.26 15.98 -18.32
C SER A 16 16.21 14.84 -17.91
N TYR A 17 15.67 13.67 -17.56
CA TYR A 17 16.47 12.53 -17.11
C TYR A 17 16.72 11.50 -18.22
N PRO A 18 17.78 10.66 -18.10
CA PRO A 18 18.13 9.66 -19.10
C PRO A 18 16.99 8.71 -19.44
N LEU A 19 16.73 8.54 -20.74
CA LEU A 19 15.62 7.74 -21.25
C LEU A 19 15.66 6.29 -20.75
N ARG A 20 16.86 5.71 -20.64
CA ARG A 20 17.06 4.31 -20.23
C ARG A 20 16.62 4.09 -18.79
N VAL A 21 17.11 4.92 -17.86
CA VAL A 21 16.72 4.87 -16.44
C VAL A 21 15.22 5.09 -16.27
N ARG A 22 14.64 6.06 -16.99
CA ARG A 22 13.19 6.34 -16.97
C ARG A 22 12.35 5.15 -17.41
N LYS A 23 12.64 4.57 -18.57
CA LYS A 23 11.93 3.37 -19.09
C LYS A 23 12.07 2.18 -18.14
N PHE A 24 13.25 2.01 -17.54
CA PHE A 24 13.48 0.96 -16.55
C PHE A 24 12.60 1.13 -15.31
N ILE A 25 12.51 2.35 -14.75
CA ILE A 25 11.66 2.62 -13.58
C ILE A 25 10.19 2.37 -13.89
N LEU A 26 9.70 2.85 -15.04
CA LEU A 26 8.29 2.68 -15.43
C LEU A 26 7.92 1.21 -15.62
N SER A 27 8.77 0.43 -16.29
CA SER A 27 8.54 -1.01 -16.49
C SER A 27 8.63 -1.82 -15.19
N ASN A 28 9.43 -1.38 -14.21
CA ASN A 28 9.67 -2.11 -12.96
C ASN A 28 8.96 -1.51 -11.74
N ILE A 29 8.01 -0.58 -11.92
CA ILE A 29 7.41 0.17 -10.80
C ILE A 29 6.76 -0.71 -9.73
N LYS A 30 6.13 -1.81 -10.14
CA LYS A 30 5.57 -2.81 -9.22
C LYS A 30 6.66 -3.49 -8.41
N ARG A 31 7.81 -3.77 -9.01
CA ARG A 31 8.95 -4.43 -8.36
C ARG A 31 9.60 -3.53 -7.31
N PHE A 32 9.78 -2.24 -7.58
CA PHE A 32 10.20 -1.25 -6.57
C PHE A 32 9.31 -1.29 -5.32
N ARG A 33 8.00 -1.45 -5.50
CA ARG A 33 7.06 -1.62 -4.37
C ARG A 33 7.20 -2.99 -3.70
N CYS A 34 7.36 -4.06 -4.46
CA CYS A 34 7.55 -5.41 -3.93
C CYS A 34 8.78 -5.49 -3.02
N ASP A 35 9.87 -4.80 -3.37
CA ASP A 35 11.09 -4.76 -2.55
C ASP A 35 10.85 -4.21 -1.15
N VAL A 36 10.14 -3.09 -1.07
CA VAL A 36 9.72 -2.46 0.20
C VAL A 36 8.84 -3.42 1.00
N GLN A 37 7.91 -4.12 0.34
CA GLN A 37 7.01 -5.07 0.98
C GLN A 37 7.77 -6.30 1.51
N MET A 38 8.68 -6.85 0.71
CA MET A 38 9.50 -7.99 1.06
C MET A 38 10.37 -7.69 2.29
N ALA A 39 11.04 -6.53 2.31
CA ALA A 39 11.82 -6.09 3.46
C ALA A 39 10.94 -5.96 4.72
N ALA A 40 9.79 -5.26 4.61
CA ALA A 40 8.89 -5.08 5.75
C ALA A 40 8.32 -6.42 6.27
N LEU A 41 7.98 -7.35 5.38
CA LEU A 41 7.46 -8.68 5.75
C LEU A 41 8.53 -9.53 6.43
N HIS A 42 9.77 -9.50 5.93
CA HIS A 42 10.91 -10.18 6.55
C HIS A 42 11.09 -9.74 8.01
N TRP A 43 11.29 -8.44 8.23
CA TRP A 43 11.53 -7.90 9.58
C TRP A 43 10.36 -8.04 10.55
N ARG A 44 9.14 -8.16 10.04
CA ARG A 44 7.97 -8.47 10.86
C ARG A 44 7.99 -9.91 11.36
N LYS A 45 8.41 -10.86 10.52
CA LYS A 45 8.46 -12.29 10.82
C LYS A 45 9.65 -12.70 11.67
N GLU A 46 10.72 -11.91 11.68
CA GLU A 46 11.91 -12.18 12.46
C GLU A 46 11.59 -12.26 13.97
N ILE A 47 11.87 -13.38 14.64
CA ILE A 47 11.47 -13.60 16.05
C ILE A 47 12.58 -13.19 17.02
N ASN A 48 13.84 -13.44 16.67
CA ASN A 48 15.01 -13.29 17.55
C ASN A 48 15.62 -11.88 17.53
N THR A 49 14.83 -10.84 17.27
CA THR A 49 15.32 -9.47 17.17
C THR A 49 14.43 -8.50 17.92
N THR A 50 15.08 -7.56 18.62
CA THR A 50 14.39 -6.46 19.29
C THR A 50 13.71 -5.54 18.27
N LYS A 51 12.68 -4.81 18.68
CA LYS A 51 11.99 -3.83 17.83
C LYS A 51 12.97 -2.82 17.23
N THR A 52 13.93 -2.33 18.00
CA THR A 52 14.96 -1.38 17.55
C THR A 52 15.85 -1.98 16.47
N GLN A 53 16.28 -3.24 16.62
CA GLN A 53 17.06 -3.95 15.60
C GLN A 53 16.25 -4.15 14.31
N LYS A 54 14.96 -4.51 14.42
CA LYS A 54 14.06 -4.63 13.26
C LYS A 54 13.91 -3.31 12.51
N ILE A 55 13.74 -2.20 13.23
CA ILE A 55 13.65 -0.87 12.62
C ILE A 55 14.97 -0.50 11.92
N LYS A 56 16.12 -0.71 12.57
CA LYS A 56 17.44 -0.43 11.97
C LYS A 56 17.69 -1.28 10.73
N GLY A 57 17.36 -2.56 10.79
CA GLY A 57 17.45 -3.49 9.67
C GLY A 57 16.58 -3.06 8.50
N LEU A 58 15.28 -2.81 8.77
CA LEU A 58 14.34 -2.35 7.75
C LEU A 58 14.78 -1.04 7.11
N ARG A 59 15.28 -0.06 7.89
CA ARG A 59 15.81 1.20 7.34
C ARG A 59 16.97 0.94 6.37
N SER A 60 17.91 0.08 6.73
CA SER A 60 19.03 -0.30 5.86
C SER A 60 18.55 -0.88 4.53
N ASP A 61 17.55 -1.76 4.56
CA ASP A 61 17.06 -2.40 3.34
C ASP A 61 16.22 -1.44 2.48
N LEU A 62 15.47 -0.53 3.11
CA LEU A 62 14.72 0.51 2.40
C LEU A 62 15.65 1.52 1.71
N ILE A 63 16.80 1.85 2.31
CA ILE A 63 17.84 2.68 1.69
C ILE A 63 18.45 1.95 0.50
N ASN A 64 18.71 0.64 0.63
CA ASN A 64 19.33 -0.17 -0.41
C ASN A 64 18.36 -0.59 -1.54
N ALA A 65 17.05 -0.63 -1.29
CA ALA A 65 16.06 -1.14 -2.23
C ALA A 65 16.12 -0.48 -3.64
N PRO A 66 16.26 0.85 -3.77
CA PRO A 66 16.40 1.47 -5.09
C PRO A 66 17.70 1.07 -5.82
N TYR A 67 18.82 0.96 -5.09
CA TYR A 67 20.10 0.54 -5.64
C TYR A 67 20.05 -0.91 -6.12
N HIS A 68 19.52 -1.81 -5.28
CA HIS A 68 19.24 -3.20 -5.64
C HIS A 68 18.45 -3.27 -6.95
N ARG A 69 17.38 -2.49 -7.05
CA ARG A 69 16.49 -2.55 -8.21
C ARG A 69 17.14 -2.02 -9.48
N LEU A 70 18.04 -1.05 -9.37
CA LEU A 70 18.81 -0.50 -10.48
C LEU A 70 20.06 -1.32 -10.85
N GLY A 71 20.30 -2.44 -10.16
CA GLY A 71 21.37 -3.39 -10.50
C GLY A 71 22.64 -3.28 -9.63
N TYR A 72 22.64 -2.46 -8.58
CA TYR A 72 23.74 -2.43 -7.61
C TYR A 72 23.44 -3.34 -6.41
N HIS A 73 24.20 -4.43 -6.30
CA HIS A 73 23.87 -5.52 -5.38
C HIS A 73 24.84 -5.70 -4.21
N SER A 74 25.91 -4.89 -4.11
CA SER A 74 26.96 -5.06 -3.09
C SER A 74 26.42 -5.07 -1.67
N ASN A 75 25.43 -4.21 -1.39
CA ASN A 75 24.83 -4.04 -0.07
C ASN A 75 23.57 -4.89 0.16
N CYS A 76 23.26 -5.85 -0.74
CA CYS A 76 22.09 -6.70 -0.59
C CYS A 76 22.34 -7.87 0.37
N ARG A 77 21.39 -8.09 1.28
CA ARG A 77 21.30 -9.31 2.11
C ARG A 77 20.84 -10.51 1.29
N SER A 78 21.21 -11.70 1.73
CA SER A 78 20.91 -12.97 1.04
C SER A 78 19.40 -13.21 0.84
N TYR A 79 18.57 -12.94 1.86
CA TYR A 79 17.11 -13.11 1.74
C TYR A 79 16.47 -12.14 0.74
N PHE A 80 17.12 -11.00 0.49
CA PHE A 80 16.58 -9.88 -0.28
C PHE A 80 16.98 -9.97 -1.75
N CYS A 81 18.11 -10.61 -2.04
CA CYS A 81 18.68 -10.66 -3.37
C CYS A 81 19.31 -12.02 -3.67
N ASP A 82 18.81 -12.64 -4.74
CA ASP A 82 19.39 -13.84 -5.31
C ASP A 82 20.57 -13.47 -6.23
N ARG A 83 21.80 -13.62 -5.72
CA ARG A 83 23.02 -13.23 -6.46
C ARG A 83 23.29 -14.13 -7.67
N SER A 84 22.70 -15.32 -7.74
CA SER A 84 22.91 -16.27 -8.84
C SER A 84 22.29 -15.82 -10.17
N LYS A 85 21.34 -14.88 -10.15
CA LYS A 85 20.64 -14.36 -11.33
C LYS A 85 21.22 -13.03 -11.86
N GLN A 86 22.42 -12.66 -11.40
CA GLN A 86 23.01 -11.34 -11.65
C GLN A 86 23.86 -11.30 -12.93
N ILE A 87 23.19 -11.25 -14.08
CA ILE A 87 23.77 -10.71 -15.32
C ILE A 87 22.95 -9.49 -15.73
N GLN A 88 22.81 -8.52 -14.81
CA GLN A 88 22.01 -7.32 -15.04
C GLN A 88 22.88 -6.07 -15.05
N LEU A 89 22.75 -5.35 -16.15
CA LEU A 89 23.20 -3.99 -16.39
C LEU A 89 22.94 -3.08 -15.16
N ASN A 90 24.00 -2.50 -14.62
CA ASN A 90 23.92 -1.55 -13.52
C ASN A 90 23.58 -0.15 -14.04
N LEU A 91 22.41 0.38 -13.64
CA LEU A 91 21.91 1.70 -14.01
C LEU A 91 22.21 2.78 -12.96
N VAL A 92 22.78 2.41 -11.80
CA VAL A 92 23.10 3.36 -10.74
C VAL A 92 24.06 4.47 -11.21
N PRO A 93 25.17 4.18 -11.91
CA PRO A 93 26.08 5.24 -12.37
C PRO A 93 25.40 6.27 -13.28
N GLU A 94 24.52 5.82 -14.18
CA GLU A 94 23.75 6.67 -15.09
C GLU A 94 22.73 7.54 -14.33
N ALA A 95 22.08 6.95 -13.31
CA ALA A 95 21.15 7.67 -12.45
C ALA A 95 21.85 8.68 -11.52
N GLU A 96 23.05 8.38 -11.05
CA GLU A 96 23.86 9.29 -10.21
C GLU A 96 24.38 10.47 -11.01
N THR A 97 24.96 10.22 -12.19
CA THR A 97 25.50 11.27 -13.07
C THR A 97 24.43 12.27 -13.48
N SER A 98 23.19 11.81 -13.69
CA SER A 98 22.05 12.68 -14.03
C SER A 98 21.36 13.34 -12.83
N GLY A 99 21.79 13.05 -11.60
CA GLY A 99 21.14 13.51 -10.37
C GLY A 99 19.80 12.84 -10.07
N MET A 100 19.30 11.96 -10.95
CA MET A 100 18.04 11.24 -10.78
C MET A 100 18.06 10.34 -9.54
N MET A 101 19.22 9.75 -9.24
CA MET A 101 19.37 8.86 -8.08
C MET A 101 19.11 9.60 -6.77
N ARG A 102 19.54 10.86 -6.66
CA ARG A 102 19.27 11.71 -5.49
C ARG A 102 17.77 11.89 -5.27
N GLU A 103 17.02 12.14 -6.34
CA GLU A 103 15.56 12.25 -6.27
C GLU A 103 14.88 10.92 -5.89
N ILE A 104 15.37 9.80 -6.41
CA ILE A 104 14.88 8.45 -6.04
C ILE A 104 15.10 8.20 -4.54
N VAL A 105 16.29 8.50 -4.01
CA VAL A 105 16.62 8.37 -2.60
C VAL A 105 15.76 9.32 -1.75
N ASN A 106 15.55 10.57 -2.20
CA ASN A 106 14.66 11.52 -1.53
C ASN A 106 13.21 11.03 -1.49
N ILE A 107 12.74 10.34 -2.52
CA ILE A 107 11.42 9.71 -2.52
C ILE A 107 11.37 8.53 -1.53
N ALA A 108 12.45 7.73 -1.46
CA ALA A 108 12.57 6.60 -0.54
C ALA A 108 12.74 7.03 0.93
N SER A 109 13.30 8.20 1.21
CA SER A 109 13.55 8.70 2.57
C SER A 109 12.27 8.73 3.42
N ARG A 110 11.13 9.08 2.81
CA ARG A 110 9.83 9.04 3.50
C ARG A 110 9.46 7.65 3.99
N LEU A 111 9.88 6.58 3.31
CA LEU A 111 9.68 5.21 3.79
C LEU A 111 10.63 4.91 4.95
N VAL A 112 11.88 5.36 4.87
CA VAL A 112 12.91 5.17 5.89
C VAL A 112 12.52 5.86 7.21
N THR A 113 12.05 7.11 7.14
CA THR A 113 11.57 7.87 8.32
C THR A 113 10.39 7.16 8.98
N ASN A 114 9.48 6.60 8.17
CA ASN A 114 8.28 5.91 8.64
C ASN A 114 8.44 4.38 8.77
N ALA A 115 9.69 3.89 8.87
CA ALA A 115 9.99 2.45 8.92
C ALA A 115 9.29 1.74 10.09
N GLU A 116 9.18 2.39 11.25
CA GLU A 116 8.45 1.84 12.40
C GLU A 116 6.98 1.60 12.10
N SER A 117 6.27 2.60 11.57
CA SER A 117 4.87 2.47 11.16
C SER A 117 4.67 1.39 10.09
N LEU A 118 5.63 1.24 9.17
CA LEU A 118 5.63 0.18 8.16
C LEU A 118 5.78 -1.22 8.79
N LEU A 119 6.68 -1.36 9.77
CA LEU A 119 6.90 -2.60 10.51
C LEU A 119 5.62 -3.04 11.21
N GLU A 120 4.97 -2.12 11.92
CA GLU A 120 3.74 -2.34 12.69
C GLU A 120 2.48 -2.51 11.84
N ASN A 121 2.60 -2.36 10.51
CA ASN A 121 1.46 -2.38 9.59
C ASN A 121 0.37 -1.34 9.93
N LYS A 122 0.75 -0.23 10.58
CA LYS A 122 -0.20 0.83 10.93
C LYS A 122 -0.75 1.45 9.65
N THR A 123 -2.06 1.32 9.44
CA THR A 123 -2.75 1.97 8.34
C THR A 123 -3.86 2.88 8.88
N SER A 124 -3.84 4.16 8.50
CA SER A 124 -5.01 5.07 8.60
C SER A 124 -6.23 4.56 7.81
N ASN A 125 -6.02 3.52 7.00
CA ASN A 125 -6.97 2.89 6.10
C ASN A 125 -8.27 2.42 6.79
N ILE A 126 -8.27 2.10 8.09
CA ILE A 126 -9.54 1.73 8.77
C ILE A 126 -10.41 2.97 8.95
N CYS A 127 -9.85 4.08 9.45
CA CYS A 127 -10.58 5.34 9.59
C CYS A 127 -11.00 5.90 8.22
N GLU A 128 -10.12 5.84 7.21
CA GLU A 128 -10.44 6.25 5.84
C GLU A 128 -11.51 5.37 5.19
N GLN A 129 -11.45 4.04 5.37
CA GLN A 129 -12.48 3.13 4.89
C GLN A 129 -13.81 3.38 5.60
N PHE A 130 -13.78 3.58 6.92
CA PHE A 130 -14.98 3.87 7.69
C PHE A 130 -15.61 5.20 7.25
N ASN A 131 -14.80 6.24 7.07
CA ASN A 131 -15.26 7.53 6.55
C ASN A 131 -15.86 7.41 5.13
N SER A 132 -15.28 6.55 4.28
CA SER A 132 -15.86 6.24 2.96
C SER A 132 -17.24 5.55 3.08
N VAL A 133 -17.42 4.66 4.06
CA VAL A 133 -18.72 4.02 4.32
C VAL A 133 -19.73 5.02 4.88
N ILE A 134 -19.33 5.92 5.78
CA ILE A 134 -20.16 7.01 6.29
C ILE A 134 -20.63 7.91 5.13
N ASN A 135 -19.72 8.36 4.27
CA ASN A 135 -20.05 9.23 3.13
C ASN A 135 -21.05 8.58 2.17
N LYS A 136 -20.99 7.26 1.96
CA LYS A 136 -21.99 6.54 1.16
C LYS A 136 -23.39 6.57 1.76
N HIS A 137 -23.49 6.55 3.09
CA HIS A 137 -24.77 6.61 3.79
C HIS A 137 -25.31 8.04 3.89
N ILE A 138 -24.43 9.04 4.05
CA ILE A 138 -24.83 10.46 4.18
C ILE A 138 -25.18 11.10 2.82
N ALA A 139 -24.36 10.90 1.79
CA ALA A 139 -24.42 11.68 0.55
C ALA A 139 -24.47 10.82 -0.73
N GLY A 140 -24.47 9.49 -0.61
CA GLY A 140 -24.47 8.56 -1.74
C GLY A 140 -25.86 8.06 -2.16
N LYS A 141 -25.89 7.00 -2.99
CA LYS A 141 -27.10 6.33 -3.52
C LYS A 141 -28.09 5.81 -2.44
N ARG A 142 -27.77 5.93 -1.15
CA ARG A 142 -28.60 5.48 -0.01
C ARG A 142 -29.26 6.63 0.77
N LEU A 143 -29.28 7.84 0.21
CA LEU A 143 -29.99 9.00 0.77
C LEU A 143 -31.46 8.70 1.16
N ASN A 144 -32.13 7.81 0.42
CA ASN A 144 -33.53 7.48 0.65
C ASN A 144 -33.80 6.44 1.76
N PHE A 145 -32.79 6.01 2.53
CA PHE A 145 -33.02 5.07 3.64
C PHE A 145 -33.70 5.71 4.87
N SER A 146 -33.79 7.04 4.92
CA SER A 146 -34.51 7.77 5.97
C SER A 146 -34.90 9.16 5.45
N SER A 147 -36.12 9.61 5.74
CA SER A 147 -36.60 10.97 5.47
C SER A 147 -35.71 12.07 6.09
N ARG A 148 -35.92 13.32 5.65
CA ARG A 148 -35.17 14.54 6.06
C ARG A 148 -34.91 14.57 7.58
N GLY A 149 -33.67 14.89 7.98
CA GLY A 149 -33.34 15.25 9.37
C GLY A 149 -32.49 14.27 10.18
N ASN A 150 -32.21 13.05 9.70
CA ASN A 150 -31.59 12.03 10.58
C ASN A 150 -30.13 11.67 10.24
N TYR A 151 -29.19 12.60 10.48
CA TYR A 151 -27.75 12.36 10.31
C TYR A 151 -27.25 11.20 11.20
N ASN A 152 -27.67 11.18 12.47
CA ASN A 152 -27.22 10.21 13.47
C ASN A 152 -27.58 8.78 13.04
N THR A 153 -28.83 8.52 12.63
CA THR A 153 -29.24 7.18 12.16
C THR A 153 -28.47 6.73 10.92
N ARG A 154 -28.06 7.65 10.03
CA ARG A 154 -27.21 7.29 8.87
C ARG A 154 -25.78 6.91 9.28
N VAL A 155 -25.23 7.56 10.31
CA VAL A 155 -23.93 7.19 10.88
C VAL A 155 -24.02 5.85 11.62
N GLU A 156 -25.07 5.63 12.40
CA GLU A 156 -25.33 4.34 13.06
C GLU A 156 -25.44 3.19 12.05
N ALA A 157 -26.22 3.37 10.98
CA ALA A 157 -26.31 2.39 9.89
C ALA A 157 -24.94 2.15 9.22
N ALA A 158 -24.11 3.19 9.07
CA ALA A 158 -22.74 3.05 8.56
C ALA A 158 -21.84 2.25 9.51
N ILE A 159 -21.95 2.45 10.83
CA ILE A 159 -21.24 1.68 11.87
C ILE A 159 -21.59 0.21 11.76
N VAL A 160 -22.89 -0.11 11.76
CA VAL A 160 -23.35 -1.50 11.67
C VAL A 160 -22.88 -2.11 10.35
N SER A 161 -23.02 -1.40 9.22
CA SER A 161 -22.57 -1.89 7.91
C SER A 161 -21.06 -2.12 7.83
N PHE A 162 -20.25 -1.26 8.45
CA PHE A 162 -18.79 -1.38 8.44
C PHE A 162 -18.33 -2.60 9.24
N ASN A 163 -18.93 -2.82 10.42
CA ASN A 163 -18.57 -3.91 11.31
C ASN A 163 -19.10 -5.27 10.85
N SER A 164 -20.34 -5.33 10.35
CA SER A 164 -20.99 -6.60 10.00
C SER A 164 -20.66 -7.11 8.59
N LYS A 165 -20.18 -6.26 7.67
CA LYS A 165 -19.86 -6.55 6.24
C LYS A 165 -20.98 -7.19 5.41
N GLN A 166 -22.11 -7.56 6.03
CA GLN A 166 -23.27 -8.29 5.48
C GLN A 166 -24.59 -7.71 6.01
N TYR A 167 -24.60 -6.45 6.46
CA TYR A 167 -25.73 -5.79 7.11
C TYR A 167 -27.09 -6.01 6.42
N LEU A 168 -27.17 -5.72 5.11
CA LEU A 168 -28.41 -5.88 4.34
C LEU A 168 -28.89 -7.34 4.32
N ARG A 169 -27.96 -8.29 4.23
CA ARG A 169 -28.26 -9.72 4.28
C ARG A 169 -28.78 -10.13 5.66
N GLN A 170 -28.19 -9.60 6.73
CA GLN A 170 -28.59 -9.91 8.10
C GLN A 170 -29.99 -9.34 8.40
N ILE A 171 -30.24 -8.06 8.07
CA ILE A 171 -31.57 -7.46 8.23
C ILE A 171 -32.63 -8.21 7.43
N HIS A 172 -32.36 -8.47 6.15
CA HIS A 172 -33.29 -9.23 5.30
C HIS A 172 -33.60 -10.59 5.92
N LYS A 173 -32.58 -11.33 6.36
CA LYS A 173 -32.76 -12.66 6.97
C LYS A 173 -33.50 -12.60 8.30
N THR A 174 -33.34 -11.54 9.09
CA THR A 174 -34.09 -11.36 10.34
C THR A 174 -35.56 -11.05 10.08
N LEU A 175 -35.85 -10.14 9.14
CA LEU A 175 -37.21 -9.70 8.80
C LEU A 175 -38.00 -10.76 8.02
N THR A 176 -37.37 -11.39 7.03
CA THR A 176 -38.03 -12.36 6.11
C THR A 176 -37.83 -13.82 6.51
N LYS A 177 -37.03 -14.09 7.55
CA LYS A 177 -36.53 -15.44 7.93
C LYS A 177 -35.78 -16.19 6.81
N CYS A 178 -35.55 -15.55 5.67
CA CYS A 178 -34.98 -16.14 4.46
C CYS A 178 -33.75 -15.36 3.96
N SER A 179 -32.84 -16.04 3.26
CA SER A 179 -31.67 -15.37 2.68
C SER A 179 -32.08 -14.54 1.45
N PRO A 180 -31.48 -13.36 1.22
CA PRO A 180 -31.73 -12.57 0.01
C PRO A 180 -31.45 -13.43 -1.23
N GLY A 181 -32.42 -13.52 -2.14
CA GLY A 181 -32.34 -14.34 -3.36
C GLY A 181 -33.22 -15.60 -3.38
N LYS A 182 -33.85 -15.99 -2.26
CA LYS A 182 -34.97 -16.96 -2.28
C LYS A 182 -36.29 -16.19 -2.39
N MET A 183 -36.93 -16.20 -3.56
CA MET A 183 -38.30 -15.71 -3.71
C MET A 183 -39.25 -16.70 -3.02
N HIS A 184 -40.09 -16.21 -2.11
CA HIS A 184 -41.30 -16.94 -1.72
C HIS A 184 -42.23 -16.94 -2.94
N ILE A 185 -42.31 -18.07 -3.62
CA ILE A 185 -43.47 -18.36 -4.47
C ILE A 185 -44.58 -18.68 -3.48
N TYR A 186 -45.52 -17.75 -3.31
CA TYR A 186 -46.80 -18.10 -2.70
C TYR A 186 -47.49 -19.07 -3.65
N VAL A 187 -47.69 -20.30 -3.19
CA VAL A 187 -48.65 -21.26 -3.76
C VAL A 187 -49.98 -21.02 -3.07
#